data_AF-A0A960QI34-F1
#
_entry.id   AF-A0A960QI34-F1
#
_cell.length_a   1.000
_cell.length_b   1.000
_cell.length_c   1.000
_cell.angle_alpha   90.00
_cell.angle_beta   90.00
_cell.angle_gamma   90.00
#
_symmetry.space_group_name_H-M   'P 1'
#
loop_
_entity.id
_entity.type
_entity.pdbx_description
1 polymer ?
#
loop_
_entity_poly.entity_id
_entity_poly.type
_entity_poly.pdbx_seq_one_letter_code
_entity_poly.pdbx_strand_id
1 'polypeptide(L)'
;MNGPKVTDLHIQFNVPLPAPALVMHEMPRTESQEHLVVETRQRIESILSGESDRFLVVVGPCSIHDTEAGLEYARKLAALRDELGDTLELVMRVYFEKPRTSIGWKGLIMDPDLDGSDNLAKGLRMARQLLCGVLDLGVPASTEFLDPITPQYIADLISWAAIGARTVESQTHRQMASGLSMPVGLKNATNG
;
A
#
# COMPACT_ATOMS: atom_id res chain seq x y z
N MET A 1 5.03 -29.46 -33.77
CA MET A 1 6.27 -28.66 -33.92
C MET A 1 7.09 -28.81 -32.64
N ASN A 2 8.20 -29.57 -32.68
CA ASN A 2 9.12 -29.75 -31.54
C ASN A 2 10.50 -29.19 -31.91
N GLY A 3 10.61 -27.87 -31.94
CA GLY A 3 11.91 -27.18 -31.96
C GLY A 3 12.43 -26.96 -30.53
N PRO A 4 13.68 -26.51 -30.36
CA PRO A 4 14.19 -26.08 -29.06
C PRO A 4 13.26 -25.01 -28.48
N LYS A 5 12.76 -25.25 -27.26
CA LYS A 5 11.96 -24.25 -26.54
C LYS A 5 12.92 -23.20 -26.00
N VAL A 6 12.64 -21.94 -26.30
CA VAL A 6 13.37 -20.77 -25.77
C VAL A 6 12.48 -19.87 -24.90
N THR A 7 11.20 -20.22 -24.78
CA THR A 7 10.16 -19.45 -24.09
C THR A 7 9.64 -20.25 -22.89
N ASP A 8 9.41 -19.57 -21.78
CA ASP A 8 8.77 -20.10 -20.57
C ASP A 8 9.42 -21.35 -19.98
N LEU A 9 10.72 -21.53 -20.18
CA LEU A 9 11.49 -22.69 -19.70
C LEU A 9 11.45 -22.87 -18.17
N HIS A 10 11.28 -21.77 -17.43
CA HIS A 10 11.27 -21.73 -15.96
C HIS A 10 9.97 -21.15 -15.40
N ILE A 11 8.89 -21.13 -16.20
CA ILE A 11 7.58 -20.64 -15.77
C ILE A 11 6.70 -21.85 -15.45
N GLN A 12 6.23 -21.94 -14.20
CA GLN A 12 5.31 -23.02 -13.79
C GLN A 12 3.91 -22.80 -14.38
N PHE A 13 3.41 -21.57 -14.30
CA PHE A 13 2.13 -21.14 -14.86
C PHE A 13 2.11 -19.62 -15.01
N ASN A 14 1.22 -19.11 -15.84
CA ASN A 14 0.95 -17.69 -16.00
C ASN A 14 -0.58 -17.50 -16.03
N VAL A 15 -1.09 -16.61 -15.19
CA VAL A 15 -2.52 -16.34 -15.05
C VAL A 15 -2.75 -14.84 -15.24
N PRO A 16 -3.68 -14.43 -16.11
CA PRO A 16 -4.01 -13.02 -16.28
C PRO A 16 -4.64 -12.44 -15.01
N LEU A 17 -4.22 -11.24 -14.64
CA LEU A 17 -4.84 -10.46 -13.58
C LEU A 17 -6.03 -9.65 -14.12
N PRO A 18 -7.07 -9.38 -13.30
CA PRO A 18 -8.12 -8.45 -13.68
C PRO A 18 -7.51 -7.08 -13.98
N ALA A 19 -8.02 -6.38 -14.99
CA ALA A 19 -7.55 -5.03 -15.28
C ALA A 19 -7.77 -4.10 -14.07
N PRO A 20 -6.85 -3.18 -13.74
CA PRO A 20 -7.03 -2.26 -12.62
C PRO A 20 -8.33 -1.46 -12.69
N ALA A 21 -8.71 -1.03 -13.89
CA ALA A 21 -9.98 -0.32 -14.14
C ALA A 21 -11.22 -1.14 -13.75
N LEU A 22 -11.18 -2.47 -13.92
CA LEU A 22 -12.28 -3.34 -13.50
C LEU A 22 -12.38 -3.38 -11.97
N VAL A 23 -11.25 -3.55 -11.28
CA VAL A 23 -11.23 -3.60 -9.81
C VAL A 23 -11.66 -2.25 -9.21
N MET A 24 -11.22 -1.14 -9.79
CA MET A 24 -11.66 0.21 -9.40
C MET A 24 -13.15 0.45 -9.68
N HIS A 25 -13.70 -0.13 -10.75
CA HIS A 25 -15.12 -0.02 -11.05
C HIS A 25 -15.99 -0.86 -10.10
N GLU A 26 -15.52 -2.05 -9.72
CA GLU A 26 -16.18 -2.92 -8.71
C GLU A 26 -16.17 -2.27 -7.32
N MET A 27 -15.13 -1.49 -7.01
CA MET A 27 -14.93 -0.83 -5.71
C MET A 27 -14.53 0.65 -5.93
N PRO A 28 -15.49 1.50 -6.34
CA PRO A 28 -15.23 2.91 -6.53
C PRO A 28 -14.98 3.56 -5.17
N ARG A 29 -14.04 4.51 -5.14
CA ARG A 29 -13.87 5.37 -3.96
C ARG A 29 -15.07 6.30 -3.84
N THR A 30 -15.44 6.64 -2.60
CA THR A 30 -16.47 7.63 -2.32
C THR A 30 -15.88 9.05 -2.35
N GLU A 31 -16.74 10.06 -2.43
CA GLU A 31 -16.31 11.47 -2.37
C GLU A 31 -15.63 11.80 -1.03
N SER A 32 -16.11 11.25 0.09
CA SER A 32 -15.50 11.45 1.41
C SER A 32 -14.10 10.83 1.50
N GLN A 33 -13.91 9.64 0.93
CA GLN A 33 -12.60 9.00 0.83
C GLN A 33 -11.64 9.83 -0.03
N GLU A 34 -12.12 10.35 -1.16
CA GLU A 34 -11.34 11.20 -2.05
C GLU A 34 -10.88 12.49 -1.34
N HIS A 35 -11.81 13.20 -0.69
CA HIS A 35 -11.48 14.39 0.10
C HIS A 35 -10.47 14.10 1.20
N LEU A 36 -10.64 13.01 1.96
CA LEU A 36 -9.70 12.61 3.00
C LEU A 36 -8.29 12.37 2.43
N VAL A 37 -8.18 11.66 1.30
CA VAL A 37 -6.88 11.40 0.66
C VAL A 37 -6.23 12.70 0.19
N VAL A 38 -6.98 13.56 -0.48
CA VAL A 38 -6.48 14.86 -1.00
C VAL A 38 -6.01 15.75 0.14
N GLU A 39 -6.85 15.98 1.15
CA GLU A 39 -6.50 16.82 2.29
C GLU A 39 -5.31 16.27 3.06
N THR A 40 -5.23 14.94 3.25
CA THR A 40 -4.10 14.34 3.96
C THR A 40 -2.81 14.52 3.17
N ARG A 41 -2.82 14.34 1.84
CA ARG A 41 -1.63 14.57 1.01
C ARG A 41 -1.15 16.01 1.12
N GLN A 42 -2.07 16.97 1.06
CA GLN A 42 -1.75 18.40 1.26
C GLN A 42 -1.17 18.69 2.65
N ARG A 43 -1.74 18.11 3.72
CA ARG A 43 -1.21 18.26 5.08
C ARG A 43 0.20 17.70 5.21
N ILE A 44 0.44 16.52 4.62
CA ILE A 44 1.78 15.92 4.59
C ILE A 44 2.75 16.82 3.82
N GLU A 45 2.35 17.36 2.67
CA GLU A 45 3.17 18.29 1.89
C GLU A 45 3.53 19.54 2.70
N SER A 46 2.57 20.16 3.39
CA SER A 46 2.83 21.31 4.27
C SER A 46 3.75 20.98 5.45
N ILE A 47 3.67 19.77 6.02
CA ILE A 47 4.62 19.31 7.05
C ILE A 47 6.03 19.18 6.45
N LEU A 48 6.15 18.56 5.26
CA LEU A 48 7.43 18.33 4.60
C LEU A 48 8.08 19.63 4.09
N SER A 49 7.27 20.65 3.73
CA SER A 49 7.76 21.98 3.35
C SER A 49 8.07 22.89 4.54
N GLY A 50 7.71 22.47 5.76
CA GLY A 50 7.88 23.27 6.98
C GLY A 50 6.84 24.39 7.17
N GLU A 51 5.73 24.35 6.45
CA GLU A 51 4.58 25.25 6.61
C GLU A 51 3.71 24.86 7.81
N SER A 52 3.78 23.60 8.23
CA SER A 52 3.07 23.08 9.40
C SER A 52 4.04 22.45 10.39
N ASP A 53 3.92 22.83 11.66
CA ASP A 53 4.71 22.27 12.77
C ASP A 53 4.19 20.91 13.27
N ARG A 54 3.16 20.34 12.63
CA ARG A 54 2.64 19.02 12.98
C ARG A 54 3.68 17.94 12.69
N PHE A 55 3.66 16.89 13.51
CA PHE A 55 4.53 15.74 13.30
C PHE A 55 3.78 14.62 12.56
N LEU A 56 4.29 14.21 11.40
CA LEU A 56 3.76 13.07 10.64
C LEU A 56 4.11 11.75 11.35
N VAL A 57 3.10 10.94 11.66
CA VAL A 57 3.28 9.64 12.29
C VAL A 57 2.66 8.54 11.42
N VAL A 58 3.52 7.73 10.80
CA VAL A 58 3.10 6.52 10.10
C VAL A 58 3.16 5.33 11.06
N VAL A 59 2.00 4.84 11.50
CA VAL A 59 1.91 3.84 12.58
C VAL A 59 0.87 2.76 12.29
N GLY A 60 1.18 1.51 12.64
CA GLY A 60 0.29 0.38 12.44
C GLY A 60 1.03 -0.96 12.40
N PRO A 61 0.33 -2.05 12.06
CA PRO A 61 0.90 -3.39 11.97
C PRO A 61 2.09 -3.48 11.00
N CYS A 62 2.98 -4.45 11.24
CA CYS A 62 4.13 -4.65 10.35
C CYS A 62 3.70 -5.07 8.93
N SER A 63 2.68 -5.94 8.85
CA SER A 63 1.97 -6.36 7.64
C SER A 63 0.55 -6.81 8.02
N ILE A 64 -0.45 -6.48 7.21
CA ILE A 64 -1.84 -6.90 7.42
C ILE A 64 -2.03 -8.30 6.85
N HIS A 65 -2.48 -9.24 7.67
CA HIS A 65 -2.88 -10.60 7.29
C HIS A 65 -4.35 -10.90 7.59
N ASP A 66 -4.97 -10.11 8.48
CA ASP A 66 -6.37 -10.18 8.87
C ASP A 66 -6.98 -8.78 8.69
N THR A 67 -7.95 -8.68 7.79
CA THR A 67 -8.61 -7.41 7.44
C THR A 67 -9.50 -6.89 8.57
N GLU A 68 -10.14 -7.78 9.33
CA GLU A 68 -11.01 -7.38 10.44
C GLU A 68 -10.20 -6.80 11.60
N ALA A 69 -9.10 -7.46 11.95
CA ALA A 69 -8.14 -6.92 12.93
C ALA A 69 -7.54 -5.59 12.44
N GLY A 70 -7.30 -5.44 11.13
CA GLY A 70 -6.88 -4.19 10.51
C GLY A 70 -7.89 -3.06 10.72
N LEU A 71 -9.18 -3.32 10.48
CA LEU A 71 -10.25 -2.34 10.70
C LEU A 71 -10.50 -2.03 12.18
N GLU A 72 -10.32 -3.01 13.07
CA GLU A 72 -10.38 -2.77 14.51
C GLU A 72 -9.26 -1.83 14.96
N TYR A 73 -8.04 -2.04 14.45
CA TYR A 73 -6.92 -1.13 14.68
C TYR A 73 -7.22 0.27 14.16
N ALA A 74 -7.76 0.38 12.94
CA ALA A 74 -8.15 1.65 12.35
C ALA A 74 -9.18 2.41 13.20
N ARG A 75 -10.19 1.72 13.75
CA ARG A 75 -11.17 2.34 14.67
C ARG A 75 -10.52 2.92 15.93
N LYS A 76 -9.54 2.24 16.50
CA LYS A 76 -8.78 2.74 17.67
C LYS A 76 -7.90 3.94 17.27
N LEU A 77 -7.27 3.88 16.11
CA LEU A 77 -6.45 4.96 15.60
C LEU A 77 -7.27 6.22 15.25
N ALA A 78 -8.51 6.06 14.77
CA ALA A 78 -9.43 7.16 14.50
C ALA A 78 -9.66 8.03 15.74
N ALA A 79 -9.95 7.41 16.89
CA ALA A 79 -10.14 8.12 18.15
C ALA A 79 -8.89 8.92 18.56
N LEU A 80 -7.69 8.35 18.38
CA LEU A 80 -6.43 9.05 18.66
C LEU A 80 -6.14 10.17 17.65
N ARG A 81 -6.53 9.98 16.39
CA ARG A 81 -6.36 11.00 15.35
C ARG A 81 -7.21 12.22 15.65
N ASP A 82 -8.44 12.02 16.15
CA ASP A 82 -9.30 13.12 16.59
C ASP A 82 -8.74 13.83 17.82
N GLU A 83 -8.22 13.09 18.79
CA GLU A 83 -7.64 13.65 20.03
C GLU A 83 -6.34 14.43 19.79
N LEU A 84 -5.46 13.92 18.91
CA LEU A 84 -4.08 14.42 18.74
C LEU A 84 -3.88 15.27 17.48
N GLY A 85 -4.93 15.47 16.68
CA GLY A 85 -4.88 16.05 15.34
C GLY A 85 -4.32 17.48 15.26
N ASP A 86 -4.31 18.23 16.35
CA ASP A 86 -3.71 19.57 16.40
C ASP A 86 -2.17 19.52 16.30
N THR A 87 -1.56 18.43 16.76
CA THR A 87 -0.09 18.28 16.85
C THR A 87 0.46 17.16 15.97
N LEU A 88 -0.33 16.13 15.68
CA LEU A 88 0.10 14.96 14.92
C LEU A 88 -0.76 14.79 13.67
N GLU A 89 -0.13 14.46 12.54
CA GLU A 89 -0.84 13.88 11.39
C GLU A 89 -0.65 12.36 11.45
N LEU A 90 -1.63 11.65 12.02
CA LEU A 90 -1.60 10.18 12.11
C LEU A 90 -2.05 9.55 10.79
N VAL A 91 -1.21 8.67 10.25
CA VAL A 91 -1.48 7.88 9.04
C VAL A 91 -1.30 6.40 9.37
N MET A 92 -2.32 5.59 9.08
CA MET A 92 -2.25 4.15 9.35
C MET A 92 -1.25 3.48 8.41
N ARG A 93 -0.37 2.64 8.97
CA ARG A 93 0.49 1.73 8.22
C ARG A 93 -0.31 0.51 7.76
N VAL A 94 -0.62 0.45 6.47
CA VAL A 94 -1.38 -0.63 5.80
C VAL A 94 -0.49 -1.34 4.78
N TYR A 95 0.49 -2.10 5.27
CA TYR A 95 1.44 -2.82 4.42
C TYR A 95 0.92 -4.24 4.18
N PHE A 96 0.87 -4.69 2.94
CA PHE A 96 0.34 -6.02 2.62
C PHE A 96 1.42 -7.10 2.62
N GLU A 97 2.67 -6.71 2.42
CA GLU A 97 3.78 -7.61 2.20
C GLU A 97 4.99 -7.17 3.00
N LYS A 98 5.91 -8.11 3.24
CA LYS A 98 7.21 -7.83 3.83
C LYS A 98 8.28 -8.53 2.98
N PRO A 99 9.16 -7.80 2.27
CA PRO A 99 10.23 -8.42 1.48
C PRO A 99 11.08 -9.36 2.35
N ARG A 100 11.25 -10.61 1.89
CA ARG A 100 12.04 -11.65 2.57
C ARG A 100 13.10 -12.23 1.62
N THR A 101 14.21 -12.69 2.21
CA THR A 101 15.21 -13.54 1.54
C THR A 101 15.01 -15.02 1.85
N SER A 102 14.21 -15.36 2.86
CA SER A 102 13.85 -16.72 3.25
C SER A 102 12.42 -17.06 2.82
N ILE A 103 12.12 -18.34 2.66
CA ILE A 103 10.76 -18.85 2.39
C ILE A 103 9.86 -18.48 3.57
N GLY A 104 8.64 -18.02 3.26
CA GLY A 104 7.62 -17.67 4.23
C GLY A 104 6.39 -17.09 3.53
N TRP A 105 5.40 -16.69 4.31
CA TRP A 105 4.20 -16.04 3.76
C TRP A 105 4.56 -14.77 2.97
N LYS A 106 3.98 -14.67 1.78
CA LYS A 106 4.31 -13.64 0.78
C LYS A 106 3.57 -12.32 1.02
N GLY A 107 2.48 -12.35 1.78
CA GLY A 107 1.66 -11.18 2.12
C GLY A 107 0.25 -11.28 1.57
N LEU A 108 -0.63 -10.36 1.98
CA LEU A 108 -2.08 -10.46 1.75
C LEU A 108 -2.47 -10.35 0.28
N ILE A 109 -1.77 -9.52 -0.50
CA ILE A 109 -2.01 -9.42 -1.93
C ILE A 109 -1.59 -10.71 -2.62
N MET A 110 -0.44 -11.26 -2.25
CA MET A 110 0.13 -12.47 -2.84
C MET A 110 -0.66 -13.73 -2.49
N ASP A 111 -0.89 -13.96 -1.20
CA ASP A 111 -1.43 -15.19 -0.64
C ASP A 111 -2.48 -14.85 0.44
N PRO A 112 -3.68 -14.39 0.03
CA PRO A 112 -4.70 -13.88 0.95
C PRO A 112 -5.28 -14.94 1.89
N ASP A 113 -5.19 -16.22 1.50
CA ASP A 113 -5.77 -17.36 2.23
C ASP A 113 -4.77 -18.03 3.18
N LEU A 114 -3.52 -17.55 3.23
CA LEU A 114 -2.44 -18.07 4.08
C LEU A 114 -2.15 -19.56 3.83
N ASP A 115 -2.47 -20.07 2.63
CA ASP A 115 -2.40 -21.48 2.27
C ASP A 115 -1.44 -21.77 1.10
N GLY A 116 -0.81 -20.74 0.55
CA GLY A 116 0.11 -20.85 -0.58
C GLY A 116 -0.59 -20.98 -1.94
N SER A 117 -1.90 -20.69 -2.02
CA SER A 117 -2.66 -20.72 -3.28
C SER A 117 -2.29 -19.60 -4.26
N ASP A 118 -1.60 -18.57 -3.79
CA ASP A 118 -1.14 -17.42 -4.58
C ASP A 118 -2.28 -16.69 -5.32
N ASN A 119 -3.46 -16.57 -4.71
CA ASN A 119 -4.65 -15.96 -5.33
C ASN A 119 -4.60 -14.42 -5.36
N LEU A 120 -3.80 -13.90 -6.28
CA LEU A 120 -3.57 -12.46 -6.44
C LEU A 120 -4.84 -11.64 -6.73
N ALA A 121 -5.74 -12.17 -7.55
CA ALA A 121 -6.96 -11.48 -7.93
C ALA A 121 -7.90 -11.26 -6.72
N LYS A 122 -7.89 -12.20 -5.77
CA LYS A 122 -8.59 -12.05 -4.49
C LYS A 122 -7.83 -11.11 -3.57
N GLY A 123 -6.51 -11.25 -3.46
CA GLY A 123 -5.67 -10.40 -2.61
C GLY A 123 -5.75 -8.91 -2.96
N LEU A 124 -5.74 -8.56 -4.25
CA LEU A 124 -5.92 -7.18 -4.73
C LEU A 124 -7.27 -6.59 -4.33
N ARG A 125 -8.36 -7.39 -4.41
CA ARG A 125 -9.70 -6.97 -3.99
C ARG A 125 -9.78 -6.78 -2.48
N MET A 126 -9.23 -7.71 -1.70
CA MET A 126 -9.18 -7.61 -0.24
C MET A 126 -8.35 -6.40 0.22
N ALA A 127 -7.21 -6.14 -0.41
CA ALA A 127 -6.37 -4.98 -0.13
C ALA A 127 -7.13 -3.66 -0.40
N ARG A 128 -7.79 -3.55 -1.57
CA ARG A 128 -8.59 -2.37 -1.90
C ARG A 128 -9.77 -2.18 -0.95
N GLN A 129 -10.50 -3.25 -0.64
CA GLN A 129 -11.62 -3.22 0.30
C GLN A 129 -11.19 -2.77 1.71
N LEU A 130 -10.06 -3.28 2.20
CA LEU A 130 -9.51 -2.84 3.48
C LEU A 130 -9.16 -1.36 3.47
N LEU A 131 -8.49 -0.88 2.41
CA LEU A 131 -8.13 0.53 2.29
C LEU A 131 -9.38 1.43 2.27
N CYS A 132 -10.42 1.08 1.52
CA CYS A 132 -11.70 1.78 1.57
C CYS A 132 -12.27 1.80 3.00
N GLY A 133 -12.30 0.66 3.68
CA GLY A 133 -12.81 0.58 5.05
C GLY A 133 -11.99 1.39 6.06
N VAL A 134 -10.67 1.50 5.89
CA VAL A 134 -9.81 2.37 6.72
C VAL A 134 -10.15 3.84 6.49
N LEU A 135 -10.33 4.26 5.22
CA LEU A 135 -10.70 5.63 4.87
C LEU A 135 -12.13 5.98 5.32
N ASP A 136 -13.07 5.03 5.28
CA ASP A 136 -14.45 5.21 5.77
C ASP A 136 -14.49 5.51 7.28
N LEU A 137 -13.46 5.09 8.02
CA LEU A 137 -13.28 5.40 9.44
C LEU A 137 -12.59 6.75 9.67
N GLY A 138 -12.36 7.56 8.63
CA GLY A 138 -11.71 8.87 8.73
C GLY A 138 -10.19 8.79 8.92
N VAL A 139 -9.58 7.62 8.69
CA VAL A 139 -8.15 7.40 8.90
C VAL A 139 -7.43 7.29 7.55
N PRO A 140 -6.43 8.12 7.25
CA PRO A 140 -5.65 7.99 6.03
C PRO A 140 -4.75 6.76 6.08
N ALA A 141 -4.52 6.15 4.91
CA ALA A 141 -3.72 4.94 4.78
C ALA A 141 -2.35 5.22 4.12
N SER A 142 -1.37 4.43 4.52
CA SER A 142 -0.03 4.39 3.92
C SER A 142 0.38 2.96 3.57
N THR A 143 1.23 2.80 2.56
CA THR A 143 1.76 1.48 2.20
C THR A 143 3.22 1.55 1.71
N GLU A 144 3.81 0.41 1.41
CA GLU A 144 5.10 0.29 0.71
C GLU A 144 4.84 -0.36 -0.65
N PHE A 145 5.31 0.28 -1.73
CA PHE A 145 5.18 -0.27 -3.08
C PHE A 145 6.44 -1.06 -3.43
N LEU A 146 6.24 -2.35 -3.72
CA LEU A 146 7.31 -3.33 -4.00
C LEU A 146 7.48 -3.62 -5.49
N ASP A 147 6.54 -3.18 -6.32
CA ASP A 147 6.51 -3.40 -7.76
C ASP A 147 5.73 -2.27 -8.46
N PRO A 148 5.94 -2.03 -9.76
CA PRO A 148 5.31 -0.94 -10.50
C PRO A 148 3.87 -1.23 -10.98
N ILE A 149 3.31 -2.41 -10.70
CA ILE A 149 1.99 -2.84 -11.16
C ILE A 149 0.94 -2.58 -10.08
N THR A 150 1.21 -2.98 -8.83
CA THR A 150 0.32 -2.83 -7.68
C THR A 150 -0.23 -1.41 -7.48
N PRO A 151 0.54 -0.32 -7.68
CA PRO A 151 0.00 1.05 -7.58
C PRO A 151 -1.27 1.28 -8.40
N GLN A 152 -1.40 0.66 -9.58
CA GLN A 152 -2.57 0.88 -10.45
C GLN A 152 -3.89 0.40 -9.84
N TYR A 153 -3.83 -0.48 -8.83
CA TYR A 153 -5.01 -1.04 -8.17
C TYR A 153 -5.44 -0.30 -6.90
N ILE A 154 -4.50 0.36 -6.23
CA ILE A 154 -4.72 0.87 -4.86
C ILE A 154 -4.17 2.27 -4.59
N ALA A 155 -3.34 2.85 -5.46
CA ALA A 155 -2.66 4.12 -5.16
C ALA A 155 -3.62 5.31 -5.01
N ASP A 156 -4.83 5.24 -5.55
CA ASP A 156 -5.87 6.25 -5.36
C ASP A 156 -6.40 6.33 -3.91
N LEU A 157 -6.12 5.32 -3.09
CA LEU A 157 -6.54 5.22 -1.68
C LEU A 157 -5.39 5.51 -0.69
N ILE A 158 -4.20 5.87 -1.17
CA ILE A 158 -2.99 6.00 -0.36
C ILE A 158 -2.62 7.47 -0.17
N SER A 159 -2.41 7.90 1.08
CA SER A 159 -2.01 9.27 1.42
C SER A 159 -0.49 9.44 1.57
N TRP A 160 0.25 8.35 1.82
CA TRP A 160 1.72 8.35 1.89
C TRP A 160 2.29 6.99 1.49
N ALA A 161 3.43 6.97 0.81
CA ALA A 161 4.08 5.73 0.40
C ALA A 161 5.53 5.64 0.87
N ALA A 162 6.01 4.42 1.09
CA ALA A 162 7.43 4.14 1.28
C ALA A 162 8.04 3.41 0.09
N ILE A 163 9.33 3.67 -0.15
CA ILE A 163 10.24 2.76 -0.84
C ILE A 163 11.21 2.17 0.18
N GLY A 164 11.27 0.84 0.23
CA GLY A 164 12.06 0.09 1.19
C GLY A 164 13.58 0.25 1.03
N ALA A 165 14.30 -0.04 2.11
CA ALA A 165 15.77 -0.01 2.15
C ALA A 165 16.44 -0.93 1.11
N ARG A 166 15.75 -2.00 0.68
CA ARG A 166 16.25 -2.95 -0.33
C ARG A 166 15.96 -2.52 -1.77
N THR A 167 15.10 -1.52 -1.96
CA THR A 167 14.65 -1.06 -3.27
C THR A 167 14.93 0.42 -3.50
N VAL A 168 15.43 1.16 -2.50
CA VAL A 168 15.73 2.59 -2.61
C VAL A 168 16.79 2.91 -3.68
N GLU A 169 17.73 1.99 -3.97
CA GLU A 169 18.72 2.16 -5.02
C GLU A 169 18.26 1.62 -6.39
N SER A 170 17.10 0.97 -6.46
CA SER A 170 16.54 0.47 -7.71
C SER A 170 16.03 1.64 -8.57
N GLN A 171 16.57 1.74 -9.79
CA GLN A 171 16.13 2.74 -10.76
C GLN A 171 14.62 2.65 -11.04
N THR A 172 14.08 1.44 -11.22
CA THR A 172 12.65 1.22 -11.47
C THR A 172 11.79 1.73 -10.32
N HIS A 173 12.21 1.55 -9.07
CA HIS A 173 11.47 2.05 -7.91
C HIS A 173 11.54 3.57 -7.79
N ARG A 174 12.68 4.20 -8.14
CA ARG A 174 12.80 5.66 -8.21
C ARG A 174 11.95 6.25 -9.34
N GLN A 175 11.90 5.59 -10.49
CA GLN A 175 11.02 5.97 -11.59
C GLN A 175 9.55 5.84 -11.20
N MET A 176 9.17 4.75 -10.55
CA MET A 176 7.82 4.60 -9.99
C MET A 176 7.52 5.73 -9.00
N ALA A 177 8.41 5.99 -8.04
CA ALA A 177 8.24 7.05 -7.05
C ALA A 177 8.04 8.44 -7.69
N SER A 178 8.68 8.72 -8.83
CA SER A 178 8.50 9.99 -9.57
C SER A 178 7.09 10.19 -10.15
N GLY A 179 6.32 9.11 -10.33
CA GLY A 179 4.95 9.14 -10.85
C GLY A 179 3.87 8.86 -9.81
N LEU A 180 4.26 8.60 -8.56
CA LEU A 180 3.31 8.37 -7.46
C LEU A 180 2.63 9.68 -7.06
N SER A 181 1.31 9.65 -6.89
CA SER A 181 0.49 10.84 -6.63
C SER A 181 0.51 11.33 -5.17
N MET A 182 1.23 10.63 -4.30
CA MET A 182 1.34 10.95 -2.87
C MET A 182 2.80 11.22 -2.49
N PRO A 183 3.07 11.91 -1.38
CA PRO A 183 4.41 12.02 -0.83
C PRO A 183 5.05 10.65 -0.58
N VAL A 184 6.34 10.53 -0.89
CA VAL A 184 7.08 9.26 -0.83
C VAL A 184 8.27 9.37 0.12
N GLY A 185 8.36 8.48 1.09
CA GLY A 185 9.54 8.29 1.93
C GLY A 185 10.50 7.27 1.35
N LEU A 186 11.75 7.66 1.14
CA LEU A 186 12.84 6.76 0.75
C LEU A 186 13.64 6.38 2.00
N LYS A 187 13.61 5.09 2.41
CA LYS A 187 14.46 4.62 3.51
C LYS A 187 15.93 4.64 3.11
N ASN A 188 16.84 4.88 4.05
CA ASN A 188 18.26 4.63 3.83
C ASN A 188 18.50 3.13 3.51
N ALA A 189 19.64 2.83 2.89
CA ALA A 189 20.01 1.47 2.56
C ALA A 189 20.20 0.62 3.83
N THR A 190 20.21 -0.71 3.70
CA THR A 190 20.25 -1.62 4.85
C THR A 190 21.51 -1.51 5.72
N ASN A 191 22.56 -0.86 5.21
CA ASN A 191 23.85 -0.64 5.88
C ASN A 191 23.99 0.74 6.56
N GLY A 192 22.93 1.55 6.60
CA GLY A 192 23.01 2.94 7.08
C GLY A 192 23.20 3.94 5.95
#